data_AF-A0A536B8E1-F1
#
_entry.id   AF-A0A536B8E1-F1
#
_cell.length_a   1.000
_cell.length_b   1.000
_cell.length_c   1.000
_cell.angle_alpha   90.00
_cell.angle_beta   90.00
_cell.angle_gamma   90.00
#
_symmetry.space_group_name_H-M   'P 1'
#
loop_
_entity.id
_entity.type
_entity.pdbx_description
1 polymer ?
#
loop_
_entity_poly.entity_id
_entity_poly.type
_entity_poly.pdbx_seq_one_letter_code
_entity_poly.pdbx_strand_id
1 'polypeptide(L)'
;MGEAATRRAARVRGVDGRWKAAPASFPGAPHRQETRGVHVGTTRVTDGAEIGGVTISNVNKVWWPDDGITKGDIARFYHAISPLLLPWMRDRPLTAERCPDGMLGGCFYRKNFPEGNIPVGAPRLRLRAESTGKDVNYVVGGNLEALLGLVRVGCIAMHIMNSRVGSMREADWLAFDLDPSSGEFADTIRAGRALKTILDEHGLVSFPKTSGSRGLHVFVPLRAGHSQEDVTAFAVRVGEELARREPELVTMEFSKKARGSRVYADPFRNAYLQTIVAPYSVRRRPGATISTPLAWDEVTARLDPRRFTIRTIEKRMTAGDPWADFKKRGQRLPG
;
A
#
# COMPACT_ATOMS: atom_id res chain seq x y z
N MET A 1 41.27 -17.53 -14.38
CA MET A 1 40.39 -18.71 -14.21
C MET A 1 39.97 -18.69 -12.74
N GLY A 2 38.76 -18.33 -12.31
CA GLY A 2 37.45 -18.36 -12.95
C GLY A 2 36.58 -19.35 -12.16
N GLU A 3 36.23 -19.04 -10.91
CA GLU A 3 35.38 -19.91 -10.09
C GLU A 3 34.04 -19.19 -9.80
N ALA A 4 32.99 -19.72 -10.41
CA ALA A 4 31.62 -19.23 -10.33
C ALA A 4 30.93 -19.80 -9.08
N ALA A 5 30.60 -18.93 -8.13
CA ALA A 5 29.77 -19.29 -6.99
C ALA A 5 28.27 -19.26 -7.40
N THR A 6 27.70 -20.43 -7.64
CA THR A 6 26.29 -20.64 -7.96
C THR A 6 25.42 -20.34 -6.73
N ARG A 7 24.62 -19.26 -6.77
CA ARG A 7 23.63 -18.92 -5.73
C ARG A 7 22.48 -19.92 -5.77
N ARG A 8 22.36 -20.74 -4.72
CA ARG A 8 21.23 -21.67 -4.49
C ARG A 8 19.99 -20.88 -4.09
N ALA A 9 18.93 -20.96 -4.89
CA ALA A 9 17.61 -20.42 -4.56
C ALA A 9 17.01 -21.19 -3.38
N ALA A 10 16.63 -20.50 -2.31
CA ALA A 10 15.96 -21.10 -1.16
C ALA A 10 14.53 -21.55 -1.52
N ARG A 11 14.26 -22.85 -1.37
CA ARG A 11 12.92 -23.46 -1.44
C ARG A 11 12.32 -23.44 -0.03
N VAL A 12 11.17 -22.80 0.17
CA VAL A 12 10.45 -22.82 1.46
C VAL A 12 9.15 -23.62 1.32
N ARG A 13 8.88 -24.43 2.34
CA ARG A 13 7.83 -25.47 2.45
C ARG A 13 6.42 -24.86 2.51
N GLY A 14 5.43 -25.59 1.97
CA GLY A 14 4.01 -25.26 2.06
C GLY A 14 3.48 -25.31 3.49
N VAL A 15 2.42 -24.54 3.77
CA VAL A 15 1.79 -24.38 5.08
C VAL A 15 0.36 -24.91 5.02
N ASP A 16 -0.04 -25.71 6.02
CA ASP A 16 -1.29 -26.49 6.08
C ASP A 16 -2.59 -25.64 6.27
N GLY A 17 -3.52 -25.79 5.31
CA GLY A 17 -4.82 -26.48 5.48
C GLY A 17 -6.03 -25.88 6.21
N ARG A 18 -5.95 -24.81 7.01
CA ARG A 18 -7.07 -24.47 7.94
C ARG A 18 -7.80 -23.13 7.78
N TRP A 19 -7.50 -22.22 6.85
CA TRP A 19 -8.04 -20.85 6.99
C TRP A 19 -8.43 -20.11 5.69
N LYS A 20 -9.75 -19.96 5.51
CA LYS A 20 -10.36 -19.17 4.42
C LYS A 20 -10.01 -17.68 4.55
N ALA A 21 -9.49 -17.10 3.47
CA ALA A 21 -9.29 -15.65 3.36
C ALA A 21 -10.63 -14.89 3.46
N ALA A 22 -10.66 -13.79 4.22
CA ALA A 22 -11.81 -12.88 4.27
C ALA A 22 -12.08 -12.25 2.88
N PRO A 23 -13.36 -11.97 2.53
CA PRO A 23 -13.72 -11.44 1.22
C PRO A 23 -13.06 -10.07 0.98
N ALA A 24 -12.43 -9.92 -0.18
CA ALA A 24 -11.86 -8.65 -0.59
C ALA A 24 -12.97 -7.70 -1.06
N SER A 25 -12.99 -6.47 -0.54
CA SER A 25 -13.89 -5.39 -0.95
C SER A 25 -13.31 -4.61 -2.13
N PHE A 26 -13.61 -5.04 -3.36
CA PHE A 26 -13.32 -4.26 -4.57
C PHE A 26 -14.63 -3.89 -5.30
N PRO A 27 -14.86 -2.62 -5.65
CA PRO A 27 -15.97 -2.24 -6.53
C PRO A 27 -15.74 -2.76 -7.96
N GLY A 28 -16.80 -3.26 -8.58
CA GLY A 28 -16.80 -3.94 -9.88
C GLY A 28 -16.42 -3.04 -11.07
N ALA A 29 -15.88 -3.69 -12.10
CA ALA A 29 -15.48 -3.07 -13.37
C ALA A 29 -16.69 -2.87 -14.31
N PRO A 30 -16.75 -1.77 -15.09
CA PRO A 30 -17.72 -1.66 -16.18
C PRO A 30 -17.22 -2.32 -17.47
N HIS A 31 -18.20 -2.70 -18.30
CA HIS A 31 -18.10 -3.46 -19.55
C HIS A 31 -17.22 -2.78 -20.62
N ARG A 32 -16.50 -3.62 -21.38
CA ARG A 32 -15.69 -3.28 -22.56
C ARG A 32 -16.61 -3.02 -23.77
N GLN A 33 -16.48 -1.86 -24.40
CA GLN A 33 -16.91 -1.65 -25.79
C GLN A 33 -15.67 -1.65 -26.70
N GLU A 34 -15.71 -2.49 -27.73
CA GLU A 34 -14.69 -2.55 -28.77
C GLU A 34 -14.94 -1.45 -29.80
N THR A 35 -13.92 -0.65 -30.08
CA THR A 35 -13.85 0.17 -31.29
C THR A 35 -12.63 -0.23 -32.09
N ARG A 36 -12.87 -0.58 -33.37
CA ARG A 36 -11.83 -0.89 -34.35
C ARG A 36 -11.25 0.43 -34.89
N GLY A 37 -9.93 0.59 -34.81
CA GLY A 37 -9.20 1.72 -35.36
C GLY A 37 -8.06 1.24 -36.27
N VAL A 38 -7.96 1.88 -37.43
CA VAL A 38 -7.07 1.61 -38.57
C VAL A 38 -5.59 1.79 -38.21
N HIS A 39 -4.74 0.89 -38.69
CA HIS A 39 -3.27 0.96 -38.53
C HIS A 39 -2.64 1.81 -39.62
N VAL A 40 -1.99 2.92 -39.22
CA VAL A 40 -1.00 3.62 -40.05
C VAL A 40 0.36 3.41 -39.40
N GLY A 41 1.26 2.77 -40.13
CA GLY A 41 2.62 2.47 -39.68
C GLY A 41 3.44 3.75 -39.51
N THR A 42 3.83 4.04 -38.27
CA THR A 42 4.90 4.99 -37.94
C THR A 42 5.92 4.26 -37.08
N THR A 43 7.17 4.32 -37.51
CA THR A 43 8.33 3.76 -36.81
C THR A 43 8.40 4.36 -35.41
N ARG A 44 8.01 3.58 -34.38
CA ARG A 44 8.05 4.01 -32.98
C ARG A 44 9.50 4.23 -32.57
N VAL A 45 9.90 5.49 -32.39
CA VAL A 45 10.99 5.83 -31.48
C VAL A 45 10.53 5.35 -30.10
N THR A 46 11.19 4.33 -29.55
CA THR A 46 10.92 3.87 -28.19
C THR A 46 11.54 4.87 -27.23
N ASP A 47 10.71 5.70 -26.61
CA ASP A 47 11.08 6.65 -25.54
C ASP A 47 11.35 5.89 -24.24
N GLY A 48 12.43 5.09 -24.24
CA GLY A 48 12.93 4.39 -23.06
C GLY A 48 13.99 5.21 -22.32
N ALA A 49 14.08 5.06 -21.00
CA ALA A 49 15.20 5.59 -20.21
C ALA A 49 15.64 4.60 -19.14
N GLU A 50 16.94 4.54 -18.86
CA GLU A 50 17.48 3.81 -17.71
C GLU A 50 17.27 4.64 -16.43
N ILE A 51 16.54 4.07 -15.48
CA ILE A 51 16.29 4.69 -14.16
C ILE A 51 16.65 3.65 -13.11
N GLY A 52 17.62 3.94 -12.24
CA GLY A 52 18.02 3.02 -11.16
C GLY A 52 18.47 1.64 -11.65
N GLY A 53 19.08 1.55 -12.85
CA GLY A 53 19.50 0.30 -13.49
C GLY A 53 18.36 -0.51 -14.14
N VAL A 54 17.18 0.09 -14.31
CA VAL A 54 16.01 -0.54 -14.92
C VAL A 54 15.54 0.30 -16.11
N THR A 55 15.53 -0.30 -17.32
CA THR A 55 14.94 0.32 -18.51
C THR A 55 13.45 0.59 -18.32
N ILE A 56 12.99 1.83 -18.27
CA ILE A 56 11.57 2.16 -18.26
C ILE A 56 11.16 2.52 -19.68
N SER A 57 10.21 1.79 -20.26
CA SER A 57 9.64 2.12 -21.58
C SER A 57 8.51 3.13 -21.47
N ASN A 58 8.27 3.89 -22.55
CA ASN A 58 7.20 4.87 -22.65
C ASN A 58 7.30 5.95 -21.57
N VAL A 59 8.51 6.48 -21.33
CA VAL A 59 8.76 7.41 -20.21
C VAL A 59 8.04 8.74 -20.39
N ASN A 60 7.77 9.17 -21.61
CA ASN A 60 7.03 10.40 -21.90
C ASN A 60 5.51 10.18 -21.93
N LYS A 61 5.04 8.93 -21.77
CA LYS A 61 3.60 8.66 -21.65
C LYS A 61 3.05 9.38 -20.43
N VAL A 62 2.14 10.33 -20.69
CA VAL A 62 1.46 11.09 -19.64
C VAL A 62 0.52 10.16 -18.87
N TRP A 63 0.70 10.09 -17.55
CA TRP A 63 -0.17 9.33 -16.65
C TRP A 63 -1.17 10.23 -15.92
N TRP A 64 -0.83 11.50 -15.64
CA TRP A 64 -1.78 12.52 -15.19
C TRP A 64 -1.81 13.64 -16.23
N PRO A 65 -2.84 13.68 -17.10
CA PRO A 65 -2.93 14.69 -18.16
C PRO A 65 -3.02 16.11 -17.61
N ASP A 66 -3.87 16.33 -16.62
CA ASP A 66 -4.10 17.66 -16.03
C ASP A 66 -2.87 18.20 -15.29
N ASP A 67 -2.00 17.33 -14.79
CA ASP A 67 -0.78 17.68 -14.05
C ASP A 67 0.50 17.59 -14.91
N GLY A 68 0.38 17.13 -16.17
CA GLY A 68 1.51 16.81 -17.05
C GLY A 68 2.50 15.80 -16.48
N ILE A 69 2.08 14.92 -15.56
CA ILE A 69 2.97 13.94 -14.92
C ILE A 69 3.07 12.70 -15.79
N THR A 70 4.30 12.32 -16.14
CA THR A 70 4.59 11.18 -17.00
C THR A 70 4.90 9.91 -16.21
N LYS A 71 4.89 8.75 -16.90
CA LYS A 71 5.42 7.49 -16.35
C LYS A 71 6.88 7.63 -15.89
N GLY A 72 7.69 8.37 -16.65
CA GLY A 72 9.08 8.66 -16.30
C GLY A 72 9.21 9.41 -14.99
N ASP A 73 8.33 10.38 -14.73
CA ASP A 73 8.32 11.14 -13.47
C ASP A 73 7.99 10.26 -12.28
N ILE A 74 7.02 9.35 -12.43
CA ILE A 74 6.70 8.36 -11.39
C ILE A 74 7.87 7.43 -11.13
N ALA A 75 8.55 6.95 -12.17
CA ALA A 75 9.72 6.11 -12.02
C ALA A 75 10.88 6.84 -11.33
N ARG A 76 11.17 8.09 -11.72
CA ARG A 76 12.19 8.94 -11.08
C ARG A 76 11.84 9.24 -9.62
N PHE A 77 10.58 9.54 -9.32
CA PHE A 77 10.11 9.73 -7.95
C PHE A 77 10.35 8.46 -7.12
N TYR A 78 9.92 7.29 -7.61
CA TYR A 78 10.12 6.03 -6.88
C TYR A 78 11.59 5.68 -6.69
N HIS A 79 12.45 6.00 -7.66
CA HIS A 79 13.90 5.87 -7.50
C HIS A 79 14.41 6.78 -6.38
N ALA A 80 14.06 8.07 -6.39
CA ALA A 80 14.50 9.04 -5.40
C ALA A 80 14.03 8.70 -3.97
N ILE A 81 12.78 8.26 -3.82
CA ILE A 81 12.18 7.94 -2.50
C ILE A 81 12.51 6.53 -2.01
N SER A 82 13.16 5.70 -2.83
CA SER A 82 13.42 4.29 -2.52
C SER A 82 14.13 4.04 -1.19
N PRO A 83 15.08 4.89 -0.70
CA PRO A 83 15.70 4.67 0.60
C PRO A 83 14.70 4.68 1.76
N LEU A 84 13.63 5.47 1.66
CA LEU A 84 12.58 5.57 2.67
C LEU A 84 11.48 4.51 2.48
N LEU A 85 11.16 4.20 1.22
CA LEU A 85 10.07 3.31 0.86
C LEU A 85 10.44 1.82 0.96
N LEU A 86 11.63 1.42 0.48
CA LEU A 86 12.05 0.01 0.45
C LEU A 86 12.09 -0.67 1.83
N PRO A 87 12.46 0.00 2.94
CA PRO A 87 12.37 -0.59 4.28
C PRO A 87 10.97 -1.07 4.69
N TRP A 88 9.90 -0.49 4.11
CA TRP A 88 8.51 -0.91 4.32
C TRP A 88 8.11 -2.13 3.49
N MET A 89 8.66 -2.23 2.29
CA MET A 89 8.37 -3.34 1.36
C MET A 89 9.24 -4.58 1.58
N ARG A 90 10.37 -4.43 2.29
CA ARG A 90 11.36 -5.48 2.50
C ARG A 90 10.73 -6.77 2.99
N ASP A 91 10.98 -7.87 2.27
CA ASP A 91 10.51 -9.24 2.58
C ASP A 91 8.98 -9.38 2.62
N ARG A 92 8.24 -8.44 2.03
CA ARG A 92 6.77 -8.48 2.00
C ARG A 92 6.26 -8.86 0.62
N PRO A 93 5.32 -9.81 0.53
CA PRO A 93 4.54 -10.01 -0.69
C PRO A 93 3.73 -8.74 -1.01
N LEU A 94 3.77 -8.32 -2.26
CA LEU A 94 3.16 -7.07 -2.70
C LEU A 94 1.86 -7.30 -3.45
N THR A 95 0.92 -6.37 -3.28
CA THR A 95 -0.18 -6.20 -4.21
C THR A 95 0.03 -4.89 -4.99
N ALA A 96 -0.01 -4.96 -6.31
CA ALA A 96 0.24 -3.84 -7.20
C ALA A 96 -1.07 -3.27 -7.76
N GLU A 97 -1.35 -1.98 -7.57
CA GLU A 97 -2.41 -1.28 -8.30
C GLU A 97 -1.86 -0.86 -9.67
N ARG A 98 -2.21 -1.61 -10.72
CA ARG A 98 -1.74 -1.38 -12.08
C ARG A 98 -2.71 -0.52 -12.87
N CYS A 99 -2.19 0.56 -13.44
CA CYS A 99 -2.84 1.54 -14.28
C CYS A 99 -1.98 1.80 -15.53
N PRO A 100 -1.95 0.88 -16.52
CA PRO A 100 -1.05 0.98 -17.68
C PRO A 100 -1.24 2.25 -18.52
N ASP A 101 -2.45 2.80 -18.50
CA ASP A 101 -2.87 4.01 -19.21
C ASP A 101 -3.03 5.23 -18.29
N GLY A 102 -2.35 5.20 -17.13
CA GLY A 102 -2.33 6.33 -16.21
C GLY A 102 -3.60 6.47 -15.36
N MET A 103 -3.75 7.63 -14.74
CA MET A 103 -4.79 7.92 -13.77
C MET A 103 -6.20 7.91 -14.35
N LEU A 104 -6.41 8.27 -15.61
CA LEU A 104 -7.76 8.25 -16.21
C LEU A 104 -8.12 6.89 -16.84
N GLY A 105 -7.13 6.01 -17.00
CA GLY A 105 -7.32 4.68 -17.59
C GLY A 105 -7.94 3.65 -16.64
N GLY A 106 -8.16 2.44 -17.17
CA GLY A 106 -8.56 1.28 -16.36
C GLY A 106 -7.44 0.86 -15.41
N CYS A 107 -7.79 0.58 -14.15
CA CYS A 107 -6.84 0.06 -13.16
C CYS A 107 -7.35 -1.22 -12.52
N PHE A 108 -6.41 -2.06 -12.10
CA PHE A 108 -6.71 -3.32 -11.43
C PHE A 108 -5.63 -3.69 -10.43
N TYR A 109 -6.03 -4.38 -9.37
CA TYR A 109 -5.11 -4.94 -8.39
C TYR A 109 -4.54 -6.25 -8.90
N ARG A 110 -3.21 -6.40 -8.83
CA ARG A 110 -2.49 -7.59 -9.28
C ARG A 110 -1.67 -8.16 -8.12
N LYS A 111 -1.98 -9.40 -7.76
CA LYS A 111 -1.22 -10.23 -6.81
C LYS A 111 -0.36 -11.28 -7.52
N ASN A 112 -0.94 -11.93 -8.54
CA ASN A 112 -0.29 -13.04 -9.26
C ASN A 112 0.55 -12.55 -10.44
N PHE A 113 1.87 -12.67 -10.35
CA PHE A 113 2.82 -12.42 -11.42
C PHE A 113 3.40 -13.77 -11.87
N PRO A 114 2.81 -14.44 -12.88
CA PRO A 114 3.35 -15.69 -13.37
C PRO A 114 4.73 -15.49 -14.01
N GLU A 115 5.46 -16.58 -14.21
CA GLU A 115 6.79 -16.58 -14.80
C GLU A 115 6.80 -15.82 -16.15
N GLY A 116 7.83 -15.00 -16.36
CA GLY A 116 7.94 -14.07 -17.51
C GLY A 116 7.26 -12.71 -17.33
N ASN A 117 6.31 -12.56 -16.40
CA ASN A 117 5.67 -11.28 -16.07
C ASN A 117 6.18 -10.66 -14.76
N ILE A 118 7.08 -11.35 -14.06
CA ILE A 118 7.74 -10.86 -12.85
C ILE A 118 8.84 -9.88 -13.30
N PRO A 119 8.97 -8.72 -12.65
CA PRO A 119 10.17 -7.89 -12.79
C PRO A 119 11.44 -8.73 -12.68
N VAL A 120 12.40 -8.51 -13.59
CA VAL A 120 13.72 -9.16 -13.51
C VAL A 120 14.32 -8.88 -12.12
N GLY A 121 15.04 -9.87 -11.57
CA GLY A 121 15.70 -9.77 -10.26
C GLY A 121 14.79 -9.69 -9.02
N ALA A 122 13.45 -9.65 -9.18
CA ALA A 122 12.55 -9.59 -8.04
C ALA A 122 12.40 -10.94 -7.33
N PRO A 123 12.60 -11.01 -6.01
CA PRO A 123 12.29 -12.20 -5.22
C PRO A 123 10.80 -12.54 -5.31
N ARG A 124 10.47 -13.82 -5.12
CA ARG A 124 9.12 -14.34 -5.31
C ARG A 124 8.66 -15.20 -4.13
N LEU A 125 7.36 -15.15 -3.87
CA LEU A 125 6.67 -16.08 -2.98
C LEU A 125 5.50 -16.71 -3.72
N ARG A 126 5.45 -18.05 -3.76
CA ARG A 126 4.30 -18.78 -4.28
C ARG A 126 3.44 -19.24 -3.12
N LEU A 127 2.17 -18.84 -3.12
CA LEU A 127 1.16 -19.27 -2.16
C LEU A 127 0.01 -19.97 -2.86
N ARG A 128 -0.50 -21.04 -2.26
CA ARG A 128 -1.75 -21.68 -2.70
C ARG A 128 -2.92 -20.88 -2.16
N ALA A 129 -3.73 -20.30 -3.03
CA ALA A 129 -4.96 -19.63 -2.63
C ALA A 129 -6.03 -20.68 -2.29
N GLU A 130 -6.41 -20.79 -1.02
CA GLU A 130 -7.43 -21.76 -0.58
C GLU A 130 -8.77 -21.58 -1.29
N SER A 131 -9.18 -20.33 -1.51
CA SER A 131 -10.48 -19.99 -2.14
C SER A 131 -10.64 -20.49 -3.57
N THR A 132 -9.54 -20.66 -4.30
CA THR A 132 -9.57 -21.05 -5.73
C THR A 132 -8.81 -22.34 -6.01
N GLY A 133 -8.05 -22.84 -5.03
CA GLY A 133 -7.08 -23.91 -5.24
C GLY A 133 -6.10 -23.56 -6.36
N LYS A 134 -5.67 -22.31 -6.52
CA LYS A 134 -4.68 -21.91 -7.53
C LYS A 134 -3.45 -21.31 -6.89
N ASP A 135 -2.32 -21.45 -7.55
CA ASP A 135 -1.07 -20.83 -7.11
C ASP A 135 -1.06 -19.35 -7.47
N VAL A 136 -0.68 -18.53 -6.48
CA VAL A 136 -0.49 -17.08 -6.62
C VAL A 136 0.98 -16.80 -6.41
N ASN A 137 1.63 -16.25 -7.44
CA ASN A 137 3.04 -15.87 -7.41
C ASN A 137 3.14 -14.38 -7.08
N TYR A 138 3.51 -14.05 -5.85
CA TYR A 138 3.72 -12.68 -5.42
C TYR A 138 5.13 -12.21 -5.79
N VAL A 139 5.23 -10.95 -6.21
CA VAL A 139 6.47 -10.20 -6.13
C VAL A 139 6.73 -9.88 -4.66
N VAL A 140 7.94 -10.17 -4.18
CA VAL A 140 8.39 -9.82 -2.83
C VAL A 140 9.24 -8.56 -2.92
N GLY A 141 8.85 -7.55 -2.16
CA GLY A 141 9.47 -6.23 -2.18
C GLY A 141 10.77 -6.14 -1.39
N GLY A 142 11.41 -4.98 -1.47
CA GLY A 142 12.61 -4.66 -0.69
C GLY A 142 13.85 -4.30 -1.49
N ASN A 143 13.80 -4.40 -2.81
CA ASN A 143 14.86 -3.92 -3.69
C ASN A 143 14.31 -2.99 -4.78
N LEU A 144 15.21 -2.18 -5.32
CA LEU A 144 14.91 -1.14 -6.30
C LEU A 144 14.42 -1.73 -7.63
N GLU A 145 15.00 -2.86 -8.06
CA GLU A 145 14.67 -3.52 -9.33
C GLU A 145 13.21 -3.98 -9.37
N ALA A 146 12.72 -4.60 -8.28
CA ALA A 146 11.33 -4.99 -8.12
C ALA A 146 10.40 -3.77 -8.11
N LEU A 147 10.77 -2.70 -7.40
CA LEU A 147 9.99 -1.46 -7.34
C LEU A 147 9.82 -0.83 -8.73
N LEU A 148 10.92 -0.56 -9.43
CA LEU A 148 10.91 0.09 -10.74
C LEU A 148 10.38 -0.83 -11.83
N GLY A 149 10.59 -2.14 -11.74
CA GLY A 149 9.98 -3.10 -12.65
C GLY A 149 8.47 -3.19 -12.50
N LEU A 150 7.92 -3.00 -11.28
CA LEU A 150 6.48 -2.85 -11.10
C LEU A 150 5.96 -1.56 -11.77
N VAL A 151 6.67 -0.44 -11.64
CA VAL A 151 6.33 0.82 -12.34
C VAL A 151 6.40 0.63 -13.85
N ARG A 152 7.41 -0.08 -14.37
CA ARG A 152 7.56 -0.43 -15.79
C ARG A 152 6.30 -1.10 -16.34
N VAL A 153 5.70 -2.02 -15.58
CA VAL A 153 4.45 -2.71 -15.97
C VAL A 153 3.18 -1.93 -15.59
N GLY A 154 3.30 -0.65 -15.25
CA GLY A 154 2.17 0.25 -15.04
C GLY A 154 1.67 0.29 -13.61
N CYS A 155 2.44 -0.13 -12.60
CA CYS A 155 2.02 0.01 -11.20
C CYS A 155 2.13 1.46 -10.74
N ILE A 156 1.03 2.01 -10.20
CA ILE A 156 1.03 3.31 -9.54
C ILE A 156 1.20 3.15 -8.03
N ALA A 157 0.43 2.27 -7.38
CA ALA A 157 0.44 2.11 -5.93
C ALA A 157 0.93 0.73 -5.49
N MET A 158 1.83 0.72 -4.51
CA MET A 158 2.38 -0.48 -3.87
C MET A 158 1.65 -0.73 -2.55
N HIS A 159 1.05 -1.91 -2.42
CA HIS A 159 0.36 -2.32 -1.21
C HIS A 159 1.14 -3.44 -0.52
N ILE A 160 1.27 -3.32 0.80
CA ILE A 160 2.06 -4.21 1.66
C ILE A 160 1.17 -4.90 2.69
N MET A 161 1.55 -6.12 3.07
CA MET A 161 0.95 -6.88 4.17
C MET A 161 1.61 -6.52 5.50
N ASN A 162 0.95 -6.83 6.62
CA ASN A 162 1.58 -6.72 7.95
C ASN A 162 2.49 -7.90 8.30
N SER A 163 2.67 -8.86 7.40
CA SER A 163 3.57 -10.00 7.59
C SER A 163 4.69 -10.03 6.54
N ARG A 164 5.66 -10.93 6.75
CA ARG A 164 6.83 -11.14 5.89
C ARG A 164 6.87 -12.58 5.40
N VAL A 165 7.62 -12.84 4.33
CA VAL A 165 7.78 -14.18 3.73
C VAL A 165 8.17 -15.25 4.76
N GLY A 166 9.05 -14.92 5.73
CA GLY A 166 9.50 -15.83 6.76
C GLY A 166 8.51 -16.07 7.91
N SER A 167 7.47 -15.24 8.03
CA SER A 167 6.54 -15.24 9.17
C SER A 167 5.15 -14.77 8.71
N MET A 168 4.60 -15.40 7.67
CA MET A 168 3.39 -14.93 6.97
C MET A 168 2.13 -14.84 7.86
N ARG A 169 2.11 -15.58 8.98
CA ARG A 169 1.01 -15.61 9.96
C ARG A 169 1.26 -14.72 11.18
N GLU A 170 2.41 -14.06 11.24
CA GLU A 170 2.74 -13.12 12.31
C GLU A 170 2.81 -11.70 11.78
N ALA A 171 2.17 -10.79 12.49
CA ALA A 171 2.15 -9.38 12.15
C ALA A 171 3.29 -8.62 12.83
N ASP A 172 4.00 -7.78 12.08
CA ASP A 172 5.01 -6.85 12.61
C ASP A 172 4.49 -5.41 12.73
N TRP A 173 3.22 -5.19 12.40
CA TRP A 173 2.47 -3.98 12.73
C TRP A 173 0.96 -4.23 12.74
N LEU A 174 0.26 -3.38 13.48
CA LEU A 174 -1.19 -3.20 13.46
C LEU A 174 -1.51 -1.90 12.71
N ALA A 175 -2.61 -1.84 11.97
CA ALA A 175 -3.07 -0.62 11.33
C ALA A 175 -4.59 -0.45 11.38
N PHE A 176 -5.04 0.80 11.45
CA PHE A 176 -6.44 1.21 11.30
C PHE A 176 -6.56 2.06 10.04
N ASP A 177 -7.52 1.74 9.17
CA ASP A 177 -7.83 2.49 7.95
C ASP A 177 -9.12 3.29 8.17
N LEU A 178 -8.98 4.61 8.26
CA LEU A 178 -10.07 5.55 8.51
C LEU A 178 -10.45 6.22 7.18
N ASP A 179 -11.57 5.82 6.57
CA ASP A 179 -12.07 6.38 5.29
C ASP A 179 -13.36 7.20 5.53
N PRO A 180 -13.36 8.52 5.25
CA PRO A 180 -14.54 9.35 5.46
C PRO A 180 -15.60 9.05 4.40
N SER A 181 -16.77 8.56 4.82
CA SER A 181 -17.91 8.36 3.90
C SER A 181 -18.50 9.70 3.44
N SER A 182 -18.43 10.74 4.29
CA SER A 182 -18.78 12.13 3.95
C SER A 182 -17.91 12.71 2.83
N GLY A 183 -16.68 12.20 2.68
CA GLY A 183 -15.64 12.79 1.82
C GLY A 183 -14.83 13.88 2.52
N GLU A 184 -15.23 14.32 3.70
CA GLU A 184 -14.56 15.38 4.45
C GLU A 184 -13.36 14.86 5.24
N PHE A 185 -12.18 15.38 4.93
CA PHE A 185 -10.95 14.96 5.61
C PHE A 185 -10.90 15.38 7.08
N ALA A 186 -11.61 16.47 7.44
CA ALA A 186 -11.72 16.94 8.82
C ALA A 186 -12.31 15.89 9.76
N ASP A 187 -13.31 15.12 9.31
CA ASP A 187 -13.89 14.02 10.07
C ASP A 187 -12.86 12.92 10.35
N THR A 188 -12.01 12.64 9.36
CA THR A 188 -10.93 11.67 9.48
C THR A 188 -9.86 12.13 10.49
N ILE A 189 -9.55 13.42 10.52
CA ILE A 189 -8.63 14.00 11.53
C ILE A 189 -9.21 13.80 12.93
N ARG A 190 -10.49 14.14 13.13
CA ARG A 190 -11.17 13.96 14.42
C ARG A 190 -11.17 12.49 14.85
N ALA A 191 -11.56 11.57 13.96
CA ALA A 191 -11.57 10.14 14.22
C ALA A 191 -10.15 9.61 14.52
N GLY A 192 -9.13 10.09 13.79
CA GLY A 192 -7.74 9.73 14.02
C GLY A 192 -7.21 10.19 15.38
N ARG A 193 -7.61 11.38 15.84
CA ARG A 193 -7.26 11.88 17.18
C ARG A 193 -7.96 11.09 18.29
N ALA A 194 -9.25 10.78 18.12
CA ALA A 194 -9.97 9.93 19.06
C ALA A 194 -9.34 8.52 19.15
N LEU A 195 -8.98 7.93 18.00
CA LEU A 195 -8.25 6.66 17.95
C LEU A 195 -6.89 6.75 18.64
N LYS A 196 -6.15 7.85 18.46
CA LYS A 196 -4.89 8.08 19.17
C LYS A 196 -5.10 8.01 20.68
N THR A 197 -6.10 8.70 21.22
CA THR A 197 -6.42 8.68 22.65
C THR A 197 -6.68 7.26 23.15
N ILE A 198 -7.48 6.47 22.44
CA ILE A 198 -7.74 5.07 22.80
C ILE A 198 -6.46 4.24 22.78
N LEU A 199 -5.61 4.40 21.77
CA LEU A 199 -4.32 3.70 21.71
C LEU A 199 -3.37 4.13 22.82
N ASP A 200 -3.33 5.42 23.17
CA ASP A 200 -2.53 5.94 24.28
C ASP A 200 -3.01 5.35 25.63
N GLU A 201 -4.34 5.21 25.84
CA GLU A 201 -4.92 4.53 27.02
C GLU A 201 -4.51 3.06 27.13
N HIS A 202 -4.33 2.39 25.98
CA HIS A 202 -3.74 1.04 25.92
C HIS A 202 -2.21 1.03 26.04
N GLY A 203 -1.56 2.17 26.24
CA GLY A 203 -0.11 2.30 26.31
C GLY A 203 0.61 2.06 24.98
N LEU A 204 -0.09 2.19 23.84
CA LEU A 204 0.42 1.92 22.51
C LEU A 204 0.81 3.22 21.79
N VAL A 205 2.10 3.35 21.50
CA VAL A 205 2.62 4.42 20.62
C VAL A 205 2.14 4.17 19.19
N SER A 206 1.43 5.14 18.63
CA SER A 206 0.87 5.05 17.28
C SER A 206 1.49 6.08 16.33
N PHE A 207 1.42 5.80 15.03
CA PHE A 207 2.07 6.54 13.97
C PHE A 207 1.06 6.83 12.85
N PRO A 208 0.70 8.11 12.58
CA PRO A 208 -0.29 8.46 11.58
C PRO A 208 0.37 8.69 10.21
N LYS A 209 -0.37 8.39 9.14
CA LYS A 209 -0.03 8.80 7.78
C LYS A 209 -1.28 9.14 6.99
N THR A 210 -1.18 10.08 6.05
CA THR A 210 -2.25 10.20 5.06
C THR A 210 -2.32 8.91 4.25
N SER A 211 -3.52 8.51 3.83
CA SER A 211 -3.65 7.45 2.84
C SER A 211 -3.09 7.89 1.48
N GLY A 212 -2.97 9.20 1.25
CA GLY A 212 -2.77 9.81 -0.06
C GLY A 212 -4.04 9.78 -0.93
N SER A 213 -5.16 9.28 -0.40
CA SER A 213 -6.48 9.34 -1.05
C SER A 213 -7.39 10.27 -0.25
N ARG A 214 -8.35 9.72 0.51
CA ARG A 214 -9.30 10.51 1.31
C ARG A 214 -9.17 10.26 2.80
N GLY A 215 -8.54 9.15 3.18
CA GLY A 215 -8.46 8.71 4.57
C GLY A 215 -7.11 8.95 5.23
N LEU A 216 -7.03 8.54 6.48
CA LEU A 216 -5.85 8.51 7.33
C LEU A 216 -5.63 7.06 7.76
N HIS A 217 -4.38 6.61 7.80
CA HIS A 217 -4.06 5.34 8.42
C HIS A 217 -3.25 5.58 9.69
N VAL A 218 -3.53 4.81 10.74
CA VAL A 218 -2.81 4.86 12.01
C VAL A 218 -2.18 3.50 12.26
N PHE A 219 -0.86 3.48 12.43
CA PHE A 219 -0.07 2.26 12.58
C PHE A 219 0.45 2.13 14.01
N VAL A 220 0.60 0.90 14.48
CA VAL A 220 1.27 0.57 15.75
C VAL A 220 2.34 -0.47 15.43
N PRO A 221 3.64 -0.19 15.69
CA PRO A 221 4.71 -1.17 15.48
C PRO A 221 4.61 -2.31 16.49
N LEU A 222 4.73 -3.56 16.03
CA LEU A 222 4.65 -4.75 16.88
C LEU A 222 5.98 -5.48 16.93
N ARG A 223 6.27 -6.11 18.07
CA ARG A 223 7.32 -7.14 18.17
C ARG A 223 6.85 -8.42 17.48
N ALA A 224 7.79 -9.25 17.06
CA ALA A 224 7.50 -10.58 16.52
C ALA A 224 6.69 -11.44 17.52
N GLY A 225 5.94 -12.41 16.99
CA GLY A 225 5.14 -13.35 17.78
C GLY A 225 3.65 -13.02 17.97
N HIS A 226 3.12 -11.95 17.36
CA HIS A 226 1.67 -11.71 17.36
C HIS A 226 1.04 -12.37 16.14
N SER A 227 0.09 -13.29 16.37
CA SER A 227 -0.67 -13.90 15.28
C SER A 227 -1.55 -12.85 14.60
N GLN A 228 -1.83 -13.03 13.32
CA GLN A 228 -2.73 -12.10 12.62
C GLN A 228 -4.16 -12.15 13.18
N GLU A 229 -4.59 -13.30 13.68
CA GLU A 229 -5.86 -13.48 14.36
C GLU A 229 -5.95 -12.58 15.60
N ASP A 230 -4.92 -12.59 16.45
CA ASP A 230 -4.86 -11.75 17.66
C ASP A 230 -4.83 -10.26 17.30
N VAL A 231 -4.01 -9.88 16.31
CA VAL A 231 -3.92 -8.48 15.87
C VAL A 231 -5.23 -8.00 15.26
N THR A 232 -5.91 -8.83 14.48
CA THR A 232 -7.22 -8.49 13.90
C THR A 232 -8.28 -8.38 14.99
N ALA A 233 -8.31 -9.32 15.94
CA ALA A 233 -9.25 -9.28 17.06
C ALA A 233 -9.05 -8.03 17.93
N PHE A 234 -7.80 -7.64 18.20
CA PHE A 234 -7.51 -6.39 18.90
C PHE A 234 -7.94 -5.16 18.11
N ALA A 235 -7.67 -5.13 16.78
CA ALA A 235 -8.13 -4.05 15.92
C ALA A 235 -9.65 -3.90 15.92
N VAL A 236 -10.38 -5.02 15.91
CA VAL A 236 -11.86 -5.03 16.01
C VAL A 236 -12.31 -4.41 17.32
N ARG A 237 -11.78 -4.87 18.47
CA ARG A 237 -12.14 -4.31 19.79
C ARG A 237 -11.90 -2.81 19.89
N VAL A 238 -10.74 -2.33 19.42
CA VAL A 238 -10.42 -0.89 19.40
C VAL A 238 -11.33 -0.11 18.45
N GLY A 239 -11.65 -0.69 17.29
CA GLY A 239 -12.61 -0.08 16.36
C GLY A 239 -14.02 0.03 16.94
N GLU A 240 -14.48 -1.00 17.66
CA GLU A 240 -15.79 -1.04 18.30
C GLU A 240 -15.86 0.00 19.41
N GLU A 241 -14.80 0.09 20.21
CA GLU A 241 -14.65 1.12 21.23
C GLU A 241 -14.67 2.53 20.64
N LEU A 242 -13.95 2.76 19.54
CA LEU A 242 -13.95 4.03 18.84
C LEU A 242 -15.36 4.39 18.34
N ALA A 243 -16.06 3.45 17.69
CA ALA A 243 -17.43 3.67 17.22
C ALA A 243 -18.42 3.90 18.38
N ARG A 244 -18.19 3.28 19.55
CA ARG A 244 -19.00 3.47 20.75
C ARG A 244 -18.78 4.84 21.40
N ARG A 245 -17.53 5.34 21.44
CA ARG A 245 -17.19 6.67 21.98
C ARG A 245 -17.59 7.80 21.03
N GLU A 246 -17.56 7.55 19.72
CA GLU A 246 -17.79 8.54 18.67
C GLU A 246 -18.91 8.10 17.69
N PRO A 247 -20.14 7.78 18.15
CA PRO A 247 -21.17 7.10 17.34
C PRO A 247 -21.71 7.91 16.15
N GLU A 248 -21.65 9.24 16.26
CA GLU A 248 -22.05 10.19 15.20
C GLU A 248 -20.93 10.44 14.19
N LEU A 249 -19.70 10.05 14.49
CA LEU A 249 -18.51 10.32 13.67
C LEU A 249 -17.92 9.04 13.05
N VAL A 250 -17.94 7.93 13.76
CA VAL A 250 -17.27 6.68 13.37
C VAL A 250 -18.26 5.53 13.28
N THR A 251 -17.99 4.62 12.35
CA THR A 251 -18.75 3.38 12.18
C THR A 251 -17.83 2.24 11.73
N MET A 252 -18.20 1.01 12.10
CA MET A 252 -17.59 -0.22 11.58
C MET A 252 -18.48 -0.94 10.58
N GLU A 253 -19.59 -0.32 10.17
CA GLU A 253 -20.52 -0.93 9.23
C GLU A 253 -19.88 -1.15 7.86
N PHE A 254 -19.82 -2.41 7.44
CA PHE A 254 -19.21 -2.76 6.17
C PHE A 254 -20.02 -2.20 4.98
N SER A 255 -21.35 -2.17 5.06
CA SER A 255 -22.21 -1.65 4.00
C SER A 255 -22.08 -0.13 3.89
N LYS A 256 -21.67 0.37 2.71
CA LYS A 256 -21.58 1.83 2.45
C LYS A 256 -22.86 2.58 2.77
N LYS A 257 -24.03 1.95 2.50
CA LYS A 257 -25.34 2.54 2.79
C LYS A 257 -25.56 2.74 4.30
N ALA A 258 -25.12 1.78 5.13
CA ALA A 258 -25.29 1.82 6.58
C ALA A 258 -24.32 2.79 7.28
N ARG A 259 -23.24 3.20 6.60
CA ARG A 259 -22.26 4.13 7.16
C ARG A 259 -22.81 5.55 7.32
N GLY A 260 -23.71 5.97 6.43
CA GLY A 260 -24.13 7.37 6.34
C GLY A 260 -22.94 8.28 5.99
N SER A 261 -22.80 9.40 6.70
CA SER A 261 -21.66 10.33 6.56
C SER A 261 -20.43 9.93 7.39
N ARG A 262 -20.53 8.91 8.25
CA ARG A 262 -19.51 8.57 9.24
C ARG A 262 -18.22 8.02 8.62
N VAL A 263 -17.13 8.22 9.33
CA VAL A 263 -15.82 7.63 9.03
C VAL A 263 -15.90 6.13 9.24
N TYR A 264 -15.59 5.37 8.20
CA TYR A 264 -15.45 3.93 8.31
C TYR A 264 -14.11 3.59 8.95
N ALA A 265 -14.13 2.97 10.12
CA ALA A 265 -12.95 2.39 10.75
C ALA A 265 -12.83 0.92 10.34
N ASP A 266 -11.97 0.63 9.36
CA ASP A 266 -11.74 -0.73 8.87
C ASP A 266 -10.65 -1.44 9.70
N PRO A 267 -11.00 -2.43 10.53
CA PRO A 267 -10.02 -3.20 11.29
C PRO A 267 -9.39 -4.34 10.47
N PHE A 268 -9.97 -4.69 9.32
CA PHE A 268 -9.65 -5.93 8.60
C PHE A 268 -8.41 -5.81 7.72
N ARG A 269 -7.79 -4.63 7.62
CA ARG A 269 -6.45 -4.47 7.01
C ARG A 269 -5.38 -5.32 7.70
N ASN A 270 -5.65 -5.80 8.91
CA ASN A 270 -4.75 -6.64 9.72
C ASN A 270 -4.87 -8.15 9.46
N ALA A 271 -5.93 -8.57 8.77
CA ALA A 271 -6.20 -9.98 8.52
C ALA A 271 -5.24 -10.59 7.49
N TYR A 272 -5.20 -11.93 7.44
CA TYR A 272 -4.32 -12.65 6.54
C TYR A 272 -4.48 -12.25 5.07
N LEU A 273 -3.33 -11.98 4.43
CA LEU A 273 -3.19 -11.52 3.03
C LEU A 273 -3.91 -10.20 2.69
N GLN A 274 -4.41 -9.48 3.69
CA GLN A 274 -4.89 -8.12 3.52
C GLN A 274 -3.70 -7.17 3.40
N THR A 275 -3.94 -6.07 2.71
CA THR A 275 -2.89 -5.13 2.37
C THR A 275 -3.35 -3.70 2.57
N ILE A 276 -2.38 -2.85 2.90
CA ILE A 276 -2.54 -1.42 3.01
C ILE A 276 -1.53 -0.74 2.09
N VAL A 277 -1.85 0.46 1.58
CA VAL A 277 -0.90 1.20 0.76
C VAL A 277 0.35 1.53 1.58
N ALA A 278 1.53 1.24 1.02
CA ALA A 278 2.80 1.45 1.70
C ALA A 278 3.02 2.94 2.01
N PRO A 279 3.72 3.26 3.12
CA PRO A 279 4.33 4.58 3.28
C PRO A 279 5.12 4.98 2.03
N TYR A 280 5.00 6.25 1.63
CA TYR A 280 5.63 6.85 0.45
C TYR A 280 5.14 6.36 -0.92
N SER A 281 4.18 5.45 -0.98
CA SER A 281 3.60 5.04 -2.25
C SER A 281 2.71 6.14 -2.85
N VAL A 282 2.84 6.35 -4.15
CA VAL A 282 1.96 7.20 -4.96
C VAL A 282 0.54 6.62 -4.98
N ARG A 283 -0.46 7.51 -5.06
CA ARG A 283 -1.87 7.18 -5.23
C ARG A 283 -2.38 7.73 -6.55
N ARG A 284 -3.34 7.01 -7.12
CA ARG A 284 -4.11 7.43 -8.30
C ARG A 284 -5.11 8.55 -7.93
N ARG A 285 -4.60 9.75 -7.71
CA ARG A 285 -5.36 10.98 -7.37
C ARG A 285 -4.71 12.20 -8.03
N PRO A 286 -5.45 13.31 -8.26
CA PRO A 286 -4.89 14.50 -8.91
C PRO A 286 -3.61 14.95 -8.20
N GLY A 287 -2.61 15.37 -8.97
CA GLY A 287 -1.28 15.72 -8.46
C GLY A 287 -0.38 14.54 -8.11
N ALA A 288 -0.79 13.29 -8.35
CA ALA A 288 -0.05 12.08 -7.94
C ALA A 288 0.32 12.12 -6.44
N THR A 289 -0.70 12.22 -5.58
CA THR A 289 -0.53 12.32 -4.14
C THR A 289 0.15 11.09 -3.54
N ILE A 290 0.72 11.25 -2.35
CA ILE A 290 1.53 10.23 -1.67
C ILE A 290 0.88 9.83 -0.34
N SER A 291 0.91 8.52 -0.06
CA SER A 291 0.65 7.95 1.25
C SER A 291 1.74 8.38 2.24
N THR A 292 1.54 9.49 2.94
CA THR A 292 2.64 10.26 3.54
C THR A 292 2.67 10.10 5.06
N PRO A 293 3.75 9.53 5.64
CA PRO A 293 4.01 9.53 7.08
C PRO A 293 3.94 10.91 7.70
N LEU A 294 3.32 11.02 8.87
CA LEU A 294 3.13 12.26 9.63
C LEU A 294 3.61 12.08 11.08
N ALA A 295 4.04 13.18 11.70
CA ALA A 295 4.05 13.30 13.15
C ALA A 295 2.63 13.60 13.64
N TRP A 296 2.30 13.23 14.88
CA TRP A 296 0.99 13.50 15.45
C TRP A 296 0.67 15.00 15.52
N ASP A 297 1.65 15.87 15.75
CA ASP A 297 1.43 17.32 15.79
C ASP A 297 1.00 17.91 14.44
N GLU A 298 1.21 17.19 13.34
CA GLU A 298 0.75 17.59 12.01
C GLU A 298 -0.73 17.25 11.77
N VAL A 299 -1.33 16.34 12.55
CA VAL A 299 -2.71 15.85 12.37
C VAL A 299 -3.71 16.85 12.94
N THR A 300 -3.74 18.05 12.36
CA THR A 300 -4.60 19.17 12.79
C THR A 300 -5.67 19.46 11.75
N ALA A 301 -6.65 20.30 12.07
CA ALA A 301 -7.69 20.73 11.12
C ALA A 301 -7.13 21.41 9.85
N ARG A 302 -5.86 21.85 9.86
CA ARG A 302 -5.19 22.47 8.70
C ARG A 302 -4.49 21.46 7.77
N LEU A 303 -4.45 20.18 8.15
CA LEU A 303 -3.82 19.13 7.36
C LEU A 303 -4.63 18.89 6.08
N ASP A 304 -3.99 19.11 4.93
CA ASP A 304 -4.57 18.78 3.62
C ASP A 304 -3.74 17.68 2.95
N PRO A 305 -4.29 16.46 2.76
CA PRO A 305 -3.56 15.34 2.19
C PRO A 305 -3.17 15.58 0.71
N ARG A 306 -3.85 16.50 0.01
CA ARG A 306 -3.58 16.84 -1.40
C ARG A 306 -2.27 17.61 -1.59
N ARG A 307 -1.72 18.18 -0.52
CA ARG A 307 -0.45 18.92 -0.55
C ARG A 307 0.76 18.01 -0.65
N PHE A 308 0.62 16.71 -0.36
CA PHE A 308 1.71 15.74 -0.43
C PHE A 308 1.70 15.04 -1.79
N THR A 309 2.53 15.49 -2.71
CA THR A 309 2.63 15.00 -4.09
C THR A 309 4.06 14.64 -4.43
N ILE A 310 4.25 13.93 -5.54
CA ILE A 310 5.60 13.65 -6.06
C ILE A 310 6.43 14.92 -6.31
N ARG A 311 5.80 16.09 -6.48
CA ARG A 311 6.48 17.37 -6.72
C ARG A 311 6.80 18.15 -5.43
N THR A 312 6.15 17.82 -4.31
CA THR A 312 6.27 18.59 -3.05
C THR A 312 6.95 17.82 -1.93
N ILE A 313 7.04 16.48 -2.06
CA ILE A 313 7.54 15.59 -1.02
C ILE A 313 9.02 15.85 -0.66
N GLU A 314 9.86 16.26 -1.60
CA GLU A 314 11.26 16.57 -1.32
C GLU A 314 11.39 17.66 -0.24
N LYS A 315 10.60 18.75 -0.38
CA LYS A 315 10.55 19.82 0.61
C LYS A 315 10.04 19.33 1.96
N ARG A 316 9.13 18.34 1.99
CA ARG A 316 8.68 17.72 3.24
C ARG A 316 9.82 16.95 3.92
N MET A 317 10.60 16.21 3.15
CA MET A 317 11.62 15.31 3.71
C MET A 317 12.84 16.04 4.29
N THR A 318 12.99 17.35 4.05
CA THR A 318 14.07 18.15 4.66
C THR A 318 13.98 18.22 6.19
N ALA A 319 12.78 18.08 6.76
CA ALA A 319 12.55 18.03 8.21
C ALA A 319 12.85 16.65 8.83
N GLY A 320 13.23 15.66 8.02
CA GLY A 320 13.43 14.27 8.43
C GLY A 320 12.17 13.41 8.30
N ASP A 321 12.36 12.09 8.45
CA ASP A 321 11.25 11.12 8.43
C ASP A 321 10.57 11.06 9.81
N PRO A 322 9.28 11.43 9.94
CA PRO A 322 8.57 11.35 11.22
C PRO A 322 8.40 9.91 11.74
N TRP A 323 8.62 8.90 10.90
CA TRP A 323 8.54 7.49 11.24
C TRP A 323 9.92 6.81 11.37
N ALA A 324 11.02 7.58 11.44
CA ALA A 324 12.39 7.03 11.53
C ALA A 324 12.59 6.03 12.68
N ASP A 325 11.87 6.21 13.79
CA ASP A 325 11.94 5.34 14.98
C ASP A 325 10.87 4.24 15.02
N PHE A 326 9.99 4.12 14.02
CA PHE A 326 8.87 3.18 14.01
C PHE A 326 9.28 1.76 14.40
N LYS A 327 10.30 1.22 13.74
CA LYS A 327 10.78 -0.16 13.99
C LYS A 327 11.39 -0.34 15.38
N LYS A 328 12.06 0.70 15.90
CA LYS A 328 12.68 0.66 17.24
C LYS A 328 11.64 0.67 18.36
N ARG A 329 10.42 1.10 18.06
CA ARG A 329 9.30 1.20 18.99
C ARG A 329 8.43 -0.05 19.00
N GLY A 330 8.89 -1.22 18.55
CA GLY A 330 8.08 -2.45 18.55
C GLY A 330 7.48 -2.79 19.92
N GLN A 331 6.15 -3.00 19.96
CA GLN A 331 5.35 -3.14 21.18
C GLN A 331 4.71 -4.53 21.26
N ARG A 332 4.20 -4.89 22.44
CA ARG A 332 3.28 -6.02 22.60
C ARG A 332 1.87 -5.49 22.73
N LEU A 333 0.91 -6.17 22.12
CA LEU A 333 -0.50 -5.88 22.38
C LEU A 333 -0.81 -6.18 23.85
N PRO A 334 -1.67 -5.38 24.50
CA PRO A 334 -2.15 -5.71 25.84
C PRO A 334 -2.97 -7.01 25.79
N GLY A 335 -2.93 -7.76 26.88
CA GLY A 335 -3.68 -9.01 27.07
C GLY A 335 -5.19 -8.80 27.09
#